data_AF-A0A918F4E9-F1
#
_entry.id   AF-A0A918F4E9-F1
#
_cell.length_a   1.000
_cell.length_b   1.000
_cell.length_c   1.000
_cell.angle_alpha   90.00
_cell.angle_beta   90.00
_cell.angle_gamma   90.00
#
_symmetry.space_group_name_H-M   'P 1'
#
loop_
_entity.id
_entity.type
_entity.pdbx_description
1 polymer ?
#
loop_
_entity_poly.entity_id
_entity_poly.type
_entity_poly.pdbx_seq_one_letter_code
_entity_poly.pdbx_strand_id
1 'polypeptide(L)'
;MLTFTVGGGPALEVAEFADFDTGQAVYRVTGIGAFTLGWDPDHHPEADQDPMEEVLQVAYGTGPRGFHMDEAPVLFGVTLAGTESFTRTALDAGALRLRPYRLIISAPVRVPKGTARRASDIVSALARHWLIQPWTPELRRAHEHHCAPHSLNRYGGLIAQHEERMRRLREAHAYYIQRAERATAILQAGPVPAPAGAPPHPRSHISAETAGR
;
A
#
# COMPACT_ATOMS: atom_id res chain seq x y z
N MET A 1 -4.00 -14.60 32.08
CA MET A 1 -2.70 -13.88 32.13
C MET A 1 -1.69 -14.76 31.40
N LEU A 2 -1.07 -14.23 30.36
CA LEU A 2 -0.12 -14.94 29.49
C LEU A 2 1.30 -14.61 29.92
N THR A 3 2.22 -15.53 29.69
CA THR A 3 3.64 -15.32 29.97
C THR A 3 4.45 -15.59 28.71
N PHE A 4 5.20 -14.59 28.25
CA PHE A 4 6.06 -14.69 27.06
C PHE A 4 7.52 -14.57 27.45
N THR A 5 8.35 -15.52 27.01
CA THR A 5 9.80 -15.36 27.04
C THR A 5 10.27 -14.96 25.65
N VAL A 6 10.83 -13.77 25.53
CA VAL A 6 11.29 -13.20 24.26
C VAL A 6 12.80 -12.97 24.32
N GLY A 7 13.53 -13.51 23.34
CA GLY A 7 14.99 -13.48 23.32
C GLY A 7 15.59 -14.02 24.62
N GLY A 8 16.62 -13.32 25.14
CA GLY A 8 17.26 -13.63 26.43
C GLY A 8 16.81 -12.76 27.60
N GLY A 9 15.66 -12.08 27.50
CA GLY A 9 15.16 -11.18 28.54
C GLY A 9 14.23 -11.85 29.56
N PRO A 10 13.78 -11.11 30.58
CA PRO A 10 12.83 -11.62 31.57
C PRO A 10 11.51 -12.01 30.90
N ALA A 11 10.81 -12.94 31.56
CA ALA A 11 9.44 -13.31 31.23
C ALA A 11 8.54 -12.08 31.29
N LEU A 12 7.70 -11.92 30.27
CA LEU A 12 6.76 -10.83 30.14
C LEU A 12 5.38 -11.32 30.55
N GLU A 13 4.77 -10.64 31.50
CA GLU A 13 3.37 -10.84 31.85
C GLU A 13 2.49 -10.01 30.92
N VAL A 14 1.51 -10.66 30.31
CA VAL A 14 0.67 -10.05 29.29
C VAL A 14 -0.79 -10.33 29.56
N ALA A 15 -1.59 -9.27 29.61
CA ALA A 15 -3.04 -9.34 29.56
C ALA A 15 -3.50 -9.15 28.10
N GLU A 16 -4.41 -10.00 27.66
CA GLU A 16 -4.94 -10.01 26.30
C GLU A 16 -6.43 -9.69 26.33
N PHE A 17 -6.86 -8.88 25.36
CA PHE A 17 -8.25 -8.54 25.13
C PHE A 17 -8.55 -8.56 23.64
N ALA A 18 -9.53 -9.35 23.21
CA ALA A 18 -10.01 -9.36 21.84
C ALA A 18 -11.18 -8.38 21.69
N ASP A 19 -11.04 -7.45 20.75
CA ASP A 19 -12.05 -6.47 20.39
C ASP A 19 -12.77 -6.91 19.11
N PHE A 20 -13.97 -7.48 19.30
CA PHE A 20 -14.83 -7.93 18.22
C PHE A 20 -15.62 -6.81 17.53
N ASP A 21 -15.54 -5.57 18.00
CA ASP A 21 -16.15 -4.42 17.32
C ASP A 21 -15.23 -3.87 16.20
N THR A 22 -13.91 -3.98 16.41
CA THR A 22 -12.89 -3.50 15.44
C THR A 22 -12.11 -4.63 14.76
N GLY A 23 -12.22 -5.86 15.26
CA GLY A 23 -11.48 -7.02 14.75
C GLY A 23 -10.00 -7.00 15.11
N GLN A 24 -9.67 -6.44 16.27
CA GLN A 24 -8.31 -6.28 16.77
C GLN A 24 -8.13 -7.00 18.11
N ALA A 25 -6.88 -7.20 18.53
CA ALA A 25 -6.55 -7.70 19.85
C ALA A 25 -5.53 -6.77 20.52
N VAL A 26 -5.75 -6.47 21.79
CA VAL A 26 -4.91 -5.62 22.61
C VAL A 26 -4.13 -6.49 23.59
N TYR A 27 -2.81 -6.34 23.55
CA TYR A 27 -1.86 -6.99 24.44
C TYR A 27 -1.23 -5.95 25.36
N ARG A 28 -1.62 -5.96 26.64
CA ARG A 28 -1.01 -5.12 27.68
C ARG A 28 0.13 -5.86 28.33
N VAL A 29 1.34 -5.38 28.13
CA VAL A 29 2.57 -5.97 28.66
C VAL A 29 2.98 -5.22 29.92
N THR A 30 3.02 -5.93 31.06
CA THR A 30 3.33 -5.34 32.37
C THR A 30 4.69 -4.63 32.35
N GLY A 31 4.71 -3.37 32.80
CA GLY A 31 5.92 -2.55 32.86
C GLY A 31 6.42 -2.03 31.51
N ILE A 32 5.70 -2.29 30.42
CA ILE A 32 6.05 -1.82 29.07
C ILE A 32 4.93 -0.96 28.51
N GLY A 33 3.70 -1.46 28.41
CA GLY A 33 2.56 -0.76 27.81
C GLY A 33 1.78 -1.65 26.84
N ALA A 34 0.96 -1.05 25.98
CA ALA A 34 0.02 -1.78 25.14
C ALA A 34 0.43 -1.89 23.66
N PHE A 35 0.20 -3.06 23.09
CA PHE A 35 0.34 -3.36 21.66
C PHE A 35 -1.01 -3.78 21.10
N THR A 36 -1.42 -3.21 19.97
CA THR A 36 -2.65 -3.61 19.29
C THR A 36 -2.30 -4.32 18.00
N LEU A 37 -2.84 -5.52 17.82
CA LEU A 37 -2.64 -6.37 16.65
C LEU A 37 -3.96 -6.51 15.90
N GLY A 38 -3.93 -6.38 14.58
CA GLY A 38 -5.10 -6.59 13.74
C GLY A 38 -4.69 -6.72 12.27
N TRP A 39 -5.64 -7.05 11.41
CA TRP A 39 -5.39 -7.05 9.96
C TRP A 39 -5.10 -5.63 9.46
N ASP A 40 -4.26 -5.54 8.44
CA ASP A 40 -3.98 -4.25 7.79
C ASP A 40 -5.26 -3.73 7.13
N PRO A 41 -5.73 -2.54 7.55
CA PRO A 41 -7.02 -2.04 7.13
C PRO A 41 -7.00 -1.44 5.70
N ASP A 42 -5.80 -1.27 5.13
CA ASP A 42 -5.59 -0.84 3.74
C ASP A 42 -5.23 -2.01 2.82
N HIS A 43 -5.01 -3.21 3.39
CA HIS A 43 -4.83 -4.45 2.66
C HIS A 43 -6.17 -4.90 2.09
N HIS A 44 -6.27 -4.86 0.77
CA HIS A 44 -7.41 -5.39 0.06
C HIS A 44 -6.90 -6.31 -1.05
N PRO A 45 -7.29 -7.59 -1.07
CA PRO A 45 -7.03 -8.42 -2.23
C PRO A 45 -7.81 -7.82 -3.40
N GLU A 46 -7.11 -7.34 -4.43
CA GLU A 46 -7.76 -7.05 -5.71
C GLU A 46 -8.34 -8.35 -6.26
N ALA A 47 -9.57 -8.32 -6.79
CA ALA A 47 -10.31 -9.51 -7.21
C ALA A 47 -9.59 -10.37 -8.28
N ASP A 48 -8.62 -9.78 -8.98
CA ASP A 48 -7.87 -10.40 -10.09
C ASP A 48 -6.41 -10.73 -9.74
N GLN A 49 -5.99 -10.57 -8.47
CA GLN A 49 -4.64 -10.92 -8.03
C GLN A 49 -4.62 -12.29 -7.34
N ASP A 50 -3.49 -13.02 -7.47
CA ASP A 50 -3.18 -14.16 -6.61
C ASP A 50 -3.47 -13.79 -5.15
N PRO A 51 -3.93 -14.72 -4.28
CA PRO A 51 -4.28 -14.40 -2.91
C PRO A 51 -3.11 -13.70 -2.24
N MET A 52 -3.26 -12.38 -2.10
CA MET A 52 -2.20 -11.53 -1.60
C MET A 52 -1.93 -11.94 -0.16
N GLU A 53 -0.65 -12.03 0.18
CA GLU A 53 -0.27 -12.54 1.49
C GLU A 53 -0.88 -11.68 2.59
N GLU A 54 -1.55 -12.31 3.56
CA GLU A 54 -2.24 -11.59 4.62
C GLU A 54 -1.25 -10.70 5.38
N VAL A 55 -1.60 -9.41 5.50
CA VAL A 55 -0.77 -8.42 6.18
C VAL A 55 -1.33 -8.17 7.58
N LEU A 56 -0.51 -8.40 8.59
CA LEU A 56 -0.77 -8.06 9.98
C LEU A 56 -0.27 -6.64 10.24
N GLN A 57 -1.13 -5.80 10.81
CA GLN A 57 -0.78 -4.50 11.32
C GLN A 57 -0.62 -4.54 12.84
N VAL A 58 0.40 -3.83 13.32
CA VAL A 58 0.67 -3.63 14.74
C VAL A 58 0.72 -2.14 15.02
N ALA A 59 -0.02 -1.72 16.04
CA ALA A 59 -0.01 -0.36 16.55
C ALA A 59 0.61 -0.30 17.96
N TYR A 60 1.41 0.74 18.18
CA TYR A 60 2.01 1.12 19.46
C TYR A 60 1.44 2.48 19.85
N GLY A 61 0.77 2.59 21.01
CA GLY A 61 0.16 3.87 21.38
C GLY A 61 -1.00 4.26 20.45
N THR A 62 -0.83 5.36 19.70
CA THR A 62 -1.82 5.86 18.72
C THR A 62 -1.78 5.13 17.38
N GLY A 63 -2.82 4.35 17.08
CA GLY A 63 -3.04 3.73 15.76
C GLY A 63 -3.79 4.63 14.76
N PRO A 64 -3.86 4.28 13.46
CA PRO A 64 -4.36 5.13 12.39
C PRO A 64 -5.90 5.15 12.34
N ARG A 65 -6.55 4.14 12.91
CA ARG A 65 -8.01 3.96 12.92
C ARG A 65 -8.60 3.80 14.33
N GLY A 66 -8.16 4.63 15.28
CA GLY A 66 -9.05 4.99 16.39
C GLY A 66 -8.72 4.52 17.80
N PHE A 67 -7.51 4.02 18.08
CA PHE A 67 -7.06 3.92 19.47
C PHE A 67 -5.98 4.95 19.75
N HIS A 68 -6.34 6.00 20.49
CA HIS A 68 -5.41 6.64 21.42
C HIS A 68 -5.26 5.65 22.57
N MET A 69 -4.15 4.92 22.61
CA MET A 69 -3.79 4.20 23.84
C MET A 69 -3.05 5.18 24.74
N ASP A 70 -3.59 5.41 25.93
CA ASP A 70 -2.97 6.26 26.96
C ASP A 70 -1.57 5.74 27.36
N GLU A 71 -1.27 4.45 27.10
CA GLU A 71 -0.04 3.76 27.48
C GLU A 71 0.77 3.28 26.27
N ALA A 72 1.43 4.22 25.59
CA ALA A 72 2.42 3.92 24.56
C ALA A 72 3.59 3.08 25.15
N PRO A 73 4.01 1.96 24.51
CA PRO A 73 5.05 1.08 25.03
C PRO A 73 6.37 1.81 25.33
N VAL A 74 6.93 1.62 26.52
CA VAL A 74 8.24 2.15 26.91
C VAL A 74 9.25 1.01 27.04
N LEU A 75 10.31 1.07 26.22
CA LEU A 75 11.40 0.09 26.23
C LEU A 75 12.73 0.80 26.44
N PHE A 76 13.45 0.45 27.52
CA PHE A 76 14.72 1.08 27.88
C PHE A 76 14.66 2.62 27.91
N GLY A 77 13.56 3.17 28.47
CA GLY A 77 13.34 4.61 28.56
C GLY A 77 12.91 5.29 27.26
N VAL A 78 12.65 4.54 26.19
CA VAL A 78 12.17 5.05 24.90
C VAL A 78 10.70 4.70 24.72
N THR A 79 9.84 5.71 24.58
CA THR A 79 8.43 5.55 24.23
C THR A 79 8.27 5.27 22.74
N LEU A 80 7.56 4.20 22.40
CA LEU A 80 7.23 3.79 21.05
C LEU A 80 5.81 4.23 20.71
N ALA A 81 5.63 4.88 19.57
CA ALA A 81 4.31 5.26 19.06
C ALA A 81 4.29 5.08 17.54
N GLY A 82 3.15 4.69 16.97
CA GLY A 82 2.95 4.55 15.53
C GLY A 82 2.46 3.16 15.14
N THR A 83 2.53 2.84 13.85
CA THR A 83 2.03 1.59 13.29
C THR A 83 2.99 0.99 12.26
N GLU A 84 3.04 -0.33 12.21
CA GLU A 84 3.81 -1.08 11.22
C GLU A 84 2.97 -2.23 10.68
N SER A 85 3.15 -2.55 9.41
CA SER A 85 2.49 -3.67 8.73
C SER A 85 3.53 -4.70 8.26
N PHE A 86 3.23 -5.99 8.40
CA PHE A 86 4.10 -7.06 7.94
C PHE A 86 3.32 -8.29 7.50
N THR A 87 3.92 -9.10 6.63
CA THR A 87 3.31 -10.36 6.20
C THR A 87 3.63 -11.52 7.15
N ARG A 88 2.85 -12.60 7.07
CA ARG A 88 3.07 -13.82 7.86
C ARG A 88 4.45 -14.44 7.59
N THR A 89 4.89 -14.44 6.34
CA THR A 89 6.20 -14.94 5.91
C THR A 89 7.34 -14.12 6.53
N ALA A 90 7.19 -12.80 6.62
CA ALA A 90 8.18 -11.95 7.29
C ALA A 90 8.30 -12.27 8.79
N LEU A 91 7.18 -12.61 9.42
CA LEU A 91 7.11 -13.02 10.83
C LEU A 91 7.69 -14.43 11.08
N ASP A 92 7.40 -15.39 10.19
CA ASP A 92 7.93 -16.75 10.28
C ASP A 92 9.43 -16.80 9.98
N ALA A 93 9.90 -16.00 9.02
CA ALA A 93 11.33 -15.85 8.70
C ALA A 93 12.14 -15.15 9.82
N GLY A 94 11.48 -14.60 10.85
CA GLY A 94 12.15 -13.79 11.88
C GLY A 94 12.81 -12.53 11.31
N ALA A 95 12.34 -12.08 10.14
CA ALA A 95 12.92 -10.97 9.40
C ALA A 95 12.22 -9.64 9.68
N LEU A 96 11.39 -9.58 10.73
CA LEU A 96 10.67 -8.38 11.14
C LEU A 96 11.67 -7.24 11.41
N ARG A 97 11.76 -6.31 10.47
CA ARG A 97 12.52 -5.07 10.64
C ARG A 97 11.61 -4.03 11.27
N LEU A 98 11.23 -4.25 12.53
CA LEU A 98 10.43 -3.26 13.23
C LEU A 98 11.24 -1.98 13.40
N ARG A 99 10.86 -0.98 12.62
CA ARG A 99 11.31 0.38 12.79
C ARG A 99 10.21 1.07 13.60
N PRO A 100 10.40 1.31 14.90
CA PRO A 100 9.46 2.14 15.64
C PRO A 100 9.49 3.55 15.03
N TYR A 101 8.58 3.81 14.10
CA TYR A 101 8.36 5.11 13.50
C TYR A 101 7.25 5.81 14.28
N ARG A 102 7.56 6.96 14.87
CA ARG A 102 6.54 7.92 15.30
C ARG A 102 5.88 8.50 14.06
N LEU A 103 4.79 7.90 13.59
CA LEU A 103 4.12 8.34 12.37
C LEU A 103 2.91 9.22 12.69
N ILE A 104 3.21 10.47 13.07
CA ILE A 104 2.41 11.63 12.69
C ILE A 104 3.42 12.73 12.28
N ILE A 105 3.68 12.84 10.97
CA ILE A 105 4.28 14.01 10.30
C ILE A 105 5.81 14.28 10.47
N SER A 106 6.57 13.61 11.34
CA SER A 106 8.00 13.95 11.54
C SER A 106 8.96 12.77 11.46
N ALA A 107 10.01 12.92 10.64
CA ALA A 107 11.22 12.13 10.39
C ALA A 107 11.50 10.82 11.20
N PRO A 108 12.14 9.80 10.59
CA PRO A 108 12.60 8.59 11.28
C PRO A 108 13.43 8.94 12.53
N VAL A 109 12.93 8.61 13.71
CA VAL A 109 13.74 8.71 14.94
C VAL A 109 14.53 7.41 15.07
N ARG A 110 15.86 7.51 15.14
CA ARG A 110 16.71 6.34 15.38
C ARG A 110 16.60 5.91 16.83
N VAL A 111 16.00 4.75 17.07
CA VAL A 111 16.06 4.07 18.37
C VAL A 111 17.38 3.29 18.52
N PRO A 112 17.86 3.07 19.75
CA PRO A 112 18.99 2.17 20.00
C PRO A 112 18.73 0.77 19.44
N LYS A 113 19.78 0.11 18.92
CA LYS A 113 19.67 -1.24 18.32
C LYS A 113 19.06 -2.27 19.28
N GLY A 114 19.40 -2.19 20.57
CA GLY A 114 18.85 -3.08 21.60
C GLY A 114 17.34 -2.91 21.78
N THR A 115 16.85 -1.67 21.76
CA THR A 115 15.42 -1.33 21.83
C THR A 115 14.66 -1.85 20.61
N ALA A 116 15.18 -1.62 19.40
CA ALA A 116 14.58 -2.13 18.17
C ALA A 116 14.48 -3.66 18.17
N ARG A 117 15.56 -4.35 18.55
CA ARG A 117 15.59 -5.81 18.64
C ARG A 117 14.58 -6.32 19.66
N ARG A 118 14.55 -5.73 20.87
CA ARG A 118 13.61 -6.13 21.93
C ARG A 118 12.15 -5.90 21.52
N ALA A 119 11.84 -4.78 20.88
CA ALA A 119 10.51 -4.50 20.34
C ALA A 119 10.11 -5.54 19.28
N SER A 120 11.05 -5.88 18.38
CA SER A 120 10.87 -6.94 17.39
C SER A 120 10.55 -8.29 18.01
N ASP A 121 11.31 -8.70 19.03
CA ASP A 121 11.10 -9.98 19.70
C ASP A 121 9.71 -10.02 20.38
N ILE A 122 9.32 -8.93 21.07
CA ILE A 122 8.00 -8.81 21.73
C ILE A 122 6.88 -8.94 20.70
N VAL A 123 6.89 -8.11 19.67
CA VAL A 123 5.83 -8.10 18.65
C VAL A 123 5.76 -9.42 17.89
N SER A 124 6.91 -10.03 17.58
CA SER A 124 6.94 -11.35 16.94
C SER A 124 6.23 -12.41 17.80
N ALA A 125 6.49 -12.40 19.12
CA ALA A 125 5.84 -13.34 20.03
C ALA A 125 4.33 -13.10 20.17
N LEU A 126 3.92 -11.84 20.30
CA LEU A 126 2.50 -11.48 20.36
C LEU A 126 1.78 -11.83 19.06
N ALA A 127 2.38 -11.58 17.90
CA ALA A 127 1.78 -11.87 16.61
C ALA A 127 1.72 -13.36 16.30
N ARG A 128 2.73 -14.14 16.68
CA ARG A 128 2.65 -15.61 16.63
C ARG A 128 1.53 -16.14 17.51
N HIS A 129 1.39 -15.60 18.72
CA HIS A 129 0.30 -15.95 19.62
C HIS A 129 -1.07 -15.61 19.03
N TRP A 130 -1.22 -14.40 18.50
CA TRP A 130 -2.45 -13.93 17.85
C TRP A 130 -2.86 -14.82 16.67
N LEU A 131 -1.91 -15.23 15.82
CA LEU A 131 -2.18 -16.06 14.64
C LEU A 131 -2.68 -17.47 14.97
N ILE A 132 -2.41 -17.99 16.16
CA ILE A 132 -2.84 -19.33 16.59
C ILE A 132 -4.12 -19.32 17.44
N GLN A 133 -4.69 -18.14 17.71
CA GLN A 133 -5.90 -18.06 18.53
C GLN A 133 -7.13 -18.61 17.80
N PRO A 134 -8.02 -19.30 18.52
CA PRO A 134 -9.22 -19.87 17.93
C PRO A 134 -10.22 -18.81 17.45
N TRP A 135 -10.19 -17.62 18.05
CA TRP A 135 -11.07 -16.49 17.71
C TRP A 135 -10.57 -15.64 16.53
N THR A 136 -9.40 -15.94 15.96
CA THR A 136 -8.82 -15.17 14.84
C THR A 136 -9.74 -15.10 13.60
N PRO A 137 -10.48 -16.17 13.22
CA PRO A 137 -11.45 -16.09 12.12
C PRO A 137 -12.62 -15.13 12.41
N GLU A 138 -13.05 -15.03 13.67
CA GLU A 138 -14.15 -14.15 14.08
C GLU A 138 -13.69 -12.69 14.12
N LEU A 139 -12.49 -12.43 14.63
CA LEU A 139 -11.87 -11.10 14.53
C LEU A 139 -11.64 -10.67 13.08
N ARG A 140 -11.32 -11.59 12.18
CA ARG A 140 -11.24 -11.27 10.75
C ARG A 140 -12.57 -10.75 10.21
N ARG A 141 -13.68 -11.43 10.51
CA ARG A 141 -15.02 -10.98 10.07
C ARG A 141 -15.39 -9.64 10.70
N ALA A 142 -15.09 -9.46 11.98
CA ALA A 142 -15.29 -8.19 12.67
C ALA A 142 -14.49 -7.06 12.00
N HIS A 143 -13.23 -7.31 11.65
CA HIS A 143 -12.36 -6.35 10.97
C HIS A 143 -12.90 -5.97 9.59
N GLU A 144 -13.30 -6.95 8.79
CA GLU A 144 -13.91 -6.73 7.47
C GLU A 144 -15.18 -5.89 7.59
N HIS A 145 -16.05 -6.20 8.56
CA HIS A 145 -17.26 -5.44 8.83
C HIS A 145 -16.96 -4.00 9.27
N HIS A 146 -16.01 -3.82 10.20
CA HIS A 146 -15.57 -2.52 10.68
C HIS A 146 -14.99 -1.65 9.54
N CYS A 147 -14.22 -2.25 8.65
CA CYS A 147 -13.59 -1.56 7.53
C CYS A 147 -14.53 -1.36 6.32
N ALA A 148 -15.64 -2.10 6.23
CA ALA A 148 -16.53 -2.07 5.07
C ALA A 148 -17.00 -0.65 4.66
N PRO A 149 -17.41 0.25 5.59
CA PRO A 149 -17.79 1.62 5.22
C PRO A 149 -16.64 2.42 4.60
N HIS A 150 -15.42 2.26 5.15
CA HIS A 150 -14.24 2.93 4.62
C HIS A 150 -13.88 2.39 3.24
N SER A 151 -13.88 1.06 3.09
CA SER A 151 -13.64 0.39 1.81
C SER A 151 -14.65 0.83 0.76
N LEU A 152 -15.93 0.91 1.09
CA LEU A 152 -16.99 1.36 0.18
C LEU A 152 -16.72 2.79 -0.32
N ASN A 153 -16.37 3.71 0.59
CA ASN A 153 -16.03 5.08 0.20
C ASN A 153 -14.77 5.15 -0.69
N ARG A 154 -13.73 4.38 -0.35
CA ARG A 154 -12.48 4.31 -1.11
C ARG A 154 -12.74 3.78 -2.52
N TYR A 155 -13.44 2.66 -2.65
CA TYR A 155 -13.75 2.06 -3.95
C TYR A 155 -14.69 2.93 -4.78
N GLY A 156 -15.68 3.59 -4.16
CA GLY A 156 -16.50 4.59 -4.85
C GLY A 156 -15.65 5.71 -5.47
N GLY A 157 -14.64 6.21 -4.72
CA GLY A 157 -13.69 7.19 -5.23
C GLY A 157 -12.82 6.67 -6.38
N LEU A 158 -12.32 5.44 -6.28
CA LEU A 158 -11.51 4.82 -7.34
C LEU A 158 -12.33 4.57 -8.62
N ILE A 159 -13.57 4.10 -8.49
CA ILE A 159 -14.49 3.91 -9.61
C ILE A 159 -14.69 5.25 -10.33
N ALA A 160 -15.02 6.32 -9.61
CA ALA A 160 -15.19 7.65 -10.20
C ALA A 160 -13.94 8.15 -10.93
N GLN A 161 -12.74 7.91 -10.36
CA GLN A 161 -11.48 8.26 -11.01
C GLN A 161 -11.25 7.46 -12.30
N HIS A 162 -11.56 6.16 -12.28
CA HIS A 162 -11.44 5.31 -13.47
C HIS A 162 -12.44 5.67 -14.56
N GLU A 163 -13.68 5.99 -14.20
CA GLU A 163 -14.70 6.48 -15.13
C GLU A 163 -14.26 7.77 -15.83
N GLU A 164 -13.71 8.73 -15.07
CA GLU A 164 -13.16 9.97 -15.60
C GLU A 164 -11.96 9.71 -16.52
N ARG A 165 -11.06 8.79 -16.16
CA ARG A 165 -9.94 8.37 -17.01
C ARG A 165 -10.44 7.74 -18.30
N MET A 166 -11.45 6.87 -18.24
CA MET A 166 -12.08 6.25 -19.41
C MET A 166 -12.72 7.29 -20.33
N ARG A 167 -13.40 8.30 -19.77
CA ARG A 167 -13.96 9.42 -20.54
C ARG A 167 -12.87 10.16 -21.31
N ARG A 168 -11.79 10.56 -20.65
CA ARG A 168 -10.65 11.25 -21.30
C ARG A 168 -9.99 10.41 -22.39
N LEU A 169 -9.86 9.09 -22.17
CA LEU A 169 -9.29 8.19 -23.17
C LEU A 169 -10.20 8.08 -24.40
N ARG A 170 -11.53 8.03 -24.23
CA ARG A 170 -12.49 8.04 -25.35
C ARG A 170 -12.41 9.34 -26.15
N GLU A 171 -12.31 10.49 -25.48
CA GLU A 171 -12.17 11.80 -26.13
C GLU A 171 -10.86 11.89 -26.93
N ALA A 172 -9.74 11.46 -26.33
CA ALA A 172 -8.45 11.43 -27.01
C ALA A 172 -8.48 10.49 -28.23
N HIS A 173 -9.08 9.31 -28.08
CA HIS A 173 -9.23 8.34 -29.17
C HIS A 173 -10.03 8.92 -30.34
N ALA A 174 -11.17 9.57 -30.06
CA ALA A 174 -11.99 10.22 -31.08
C ALA A 174 -11.22 11.33 -31.82
N TYR A 175 -10.45 12.14 -31.09
CA TYR A 175 -9.57 13.17 -31.68
C TYR A 175 -8.53 12.57 -32.63
N TYR A 176 -7.89 11.46 -32.26
CA TYR A 176 -6.90 10.80 -33.12
C TYR A 176 -7.52 10.16 -34.36
N ILE A 177 -8.72 9.59 -34.25
CA ILE A 177 -9.48 9.10 -35.41
C ILE A 177 -9.74 10.25 -36.39
N GLN A 178 -10.32 11.36 -35.92
CA GLN A 178 -10.60 12.51 -36.79
C GLN A 178 -9.34 13.07 -37.44
N ARG A 179 -8.22 13.11 -36.70
CA ARG A 179 -6.92 13.54 -37.25
C ARG A 179 -6.43 12.58 -38.34
N ALA A 180 -6.57 11.27 -38.15
CA ALA A 180 -6.19 10.27 -39.14
C ALA A 180 -7.08 10.36 -40.39
N GLU A 181 -8.40 10.49 -40.22
CA GLU A 181 -9.35 10.69 -41.32
C GLU A 181 -9.00 11.93 -42.15
N ARG A 182 -8.68 13.06 -41.48
CA ARG A 182 -8.25 14.29 -42.16
C ARG A 182 -6.94 14.10 -42.93
N ALA A 183 -5.96 13.39 -42.37
CA ALA A 183 -4.72 13.09 -43.06
C ALA A 183 -4.96 12.21 -44.31
N THR A 184 -5.80 11.19 -44.18
CA THR A 184 -6.22 10.34 -45.30
C THR A 184 -6.93 11.14 -46.39
N ALA A 185 -7.84 12.05 -46.02
CA ALA A 185 -8.53 12.92 -46.97
C ALA A 185 -7.56 13.84 -47.73
N ILE A 186 -6.55 14.41 -47.05
CA ILE A 186 -5.50 15.22 -47.68
C ILE A 186 -4.70 14.38 -48.69
N LEU A 187 -4.31 13.16 -48.33
CA LEU A 187 -3.58 12.26 -49.23
C LEU A 187 -4.41 11.85 -50.45
N GLN A 188 -5.71 11.62 -50.27
CA GLN A 188 -6.63 11.24 -51.36
C GLN A 188 -6.99 12.40 -52.28
N ALA A 189 -7.02 13.65 -51.78
CA ALA A 189 -7.31 14.84 -52.58
C ALA A 189 -6.24 15.15 -53.65
N GLY A 190 -5.10 14.46 -53.60
CA GLY A 190 -4.01 14.63 -54.57
C GLY A 190 -3.20 15.92 -54.36
N PRO A 191 -2.16 16.15 -55.18
CA PRO A 191 -1.31 17.33 -55.06
C PRO A 191 -2.12 18.60 -55.32
N VAL A 192 -2.03 19.57 -54.41
CA VAL A 192 -2.61 20.90 -54.65
C VAL A 192 -1.87 21.52 -55.84
N PRO A 193 -2.58 21.95 -56.90
CA PRO A 193 -1.94 22.61 -58.04
C PRO A 193 -1.23 23.87 -57.55
N ALA A 194 -0.01 24.08 -58.02
CA ALA A 194 0.77 25.25 -57.63
C ALA A 194 -0.02 26.54 -57.96
N PRO A 195 -0.06 27.52 -57.03
CA PRO A 195 -0.75 28.77 -57.30
C PRO A 195 -0.17 29.44 -58.55
N ALA A 196 -1.03 30.05 -59.37
CA ALA A 196 -0.61 30.72 -60.59
C ALA A 196 0.44 31.80 -60.26
N GLY A 197 1.68 31.61 -60.73
CA GLY A 197 2.82 32.47 -60.44
C GLY A 197 3.82 31.94 -59.41
N ALA A 198 3.67 30.70 -58.91
CA ALA A 198 4.66 30.10 -58.02
C ALA A 198 6.02 29.90 -58.74
N PRO A 199 7.15 30.35 -58.15
CA PRO A 199 8.47 30.12 -58.74
C PRO A 199 8.79 28.62 -58.81
N PRO A 200 9.52 28.14 -59.83
CA PRO A 200 9.81 26.72 -60.01
C PRO A 200 10.56 26.16 -58.79
N HIS A 201 10.08 25.04 -58.25
CA HIS A 201 10.72 24.37 -57.11
C HIS A 201 12.13 23.89 -57.50
N PRO A 202 13.18 24.26 -56.73
CA PRO A 202 14.52 23.80 -57.00
C PRO A 202 14.71 22.41 -56.39
N ARG A 203 14.32 21.35 -57.12
CA ARG A 203 14.90 19.99 -57.00
C ARG A 203 14.25 18.99 -57.97
N SER A 204 14.94 18.75 -59.07
CA SER A 204 14.88 17.49 -59.83
C SER A 204 16.16 17.35 -60.67
N HIS A 205 17.28 17.08 -60.01
CA HIS A 205 18.44 16.46 -60.65
C HIS A 205 18.76 15.18 -59.87
N ILE A 206 18.03 14.11 -60.17
CA ILE A 206 18.57 12.76 -60.06
C ILE A 206 18.63 12.29 -61.51
N SER A 207 19.81 12.39 -62.09
CA SER A 207 20.11 11.87 -63.42
C SER A 207 19.89 10.36 -63.42
N ALA A 208 18.96 9.91 -64.25
CA ALA A 208 18.96 8.55 -64.75
C ALA A 208 20.10 8.44 -65.77
N GLU A 209 21.28 8.00 -65.33
CA GLU A 209 22.31 7.48 -66.22
C GLU A 209 22.37 5.96 -66.06
N THR A 210 21.57 5.29 -66.89
CA THR A 210 21.81 3.90 -67.27
C THR A 210 21.66 3.82 -68.78
N ALA A 211 22.78 3.87 -69.51
CA ALA A 211 22.90 3.27 -70.85
C ALA A 211 24.38 3.10 -71.26
N GLY A 212 24.86 1.85 -71.24
CA GLY A 212 25.81 1.36 -72.24
C GLY A 212 27.29 1.23 -71.86
N ARG A 213 27.69 0.05 -71.37
CA ARG A 213 28.67 -0.83 -72.03
C ARG A 213 28.73 -2.20 -71.36
#